data_AF-A0A0S8HGY6-F1
#
_entry.id   AF-A0A0S8HGY6-F1
#
_cell.length_a   1.000
_cell.length_b   1.000
_cell.length_c   1.000
_cell.angle_alpha   90.00
_cell.angle_beta   90.00
_cell.angle_gamma   90.00
#
_symmetry.space_group_name_H-M   'P 1'
#
loop_
_entity.id
_entity.type
_entity.pdbx_description
1 polymer ?
#
loop_
_entity_poly.entity_id
_entity_poly.type
_entity_poly.pdbx_seq_one_letter_code
_entity_poly.pdbx_strand_id
1 'polypeptide(L)'
;MAHKLEQVRNIGIAAHIDAGKTTVTERVLYFTGKSYKIGAVDDGTAVMDYLPEEQQRGITITSAATTCPWKNHVINLIDTPGHVDFTIEVERSLRVLDGAVVVFCGVGGVQAQSETVWRQADRLR
;
A
#
# COMPACT_ATOMS: atom_id res chain seq x y z
N MET A 1 -5.86 -23.17 11.27
CA MET A 1 -5.91 -24.04 10.08
C MET A 1 -4.87 -23.53 9.11
N ALA A 2 -4.03 -24.41 8.53
CA ALA A 2 -3.05 -23.99 7.55
C ALA A 2 -3.76 -23.68 6.22
N HIS A 3 -3.59 -22.46 5.70
CA HIS A 3 -4.07 -22.11 4.37
C HIS A 3 -3.21 -22.81 3.32
N LYS A 4 -3.82 -23.22 2.20
CA LYS A 4 -3.03 -23.74 1.08
C LYS A 4 -2.18 -22.60 0.51
N LEU A 5 -0.95 -22.89 0.11
CA LEU A 5 -0.04 -21.87 -0.43
C LEU A 5 -0.64 -21.14 -1.64
N GLU A 6 -1.38 -21.87 -2.48
CA GLU A 6 -2.10 -21.34 -3.65
C GLU A 6 -3.18 -20.29 -3.32
N GLN A 7 -3.58 -20.19 -2.04
CA GLN A 7 -4.59 -19.24 -1.56
C GLN A 7 -3.99 -18.00 -0.89
N VAL A 8 -2.67 -17.97 -0.67
CA VAL A 8 -1.97 -16.84 -0.06
C VAL A 8 -1.48 -15.87 -1.15
N ARG A 9 -1.67 -14.57 -0.94
CA ARG A 9 -1.17 -13.51 -1.83
C ARG A 9 -0.49 -12.44 -1.01
N ASN A 10 0.81 -12.24 -1.23
CA ASN A 10 1.54 -11.12 -0.67
C ASN A 10 1.53 -9.99 -1.69
N ILE A 11 0.78 -8.91 -1.40
CA ILE A 11 0.63 -7.77 -2.32
C ILE A 11 1.08 -6.47 -1.67
N GLY A 12 1.73 -5.62 -2.46
CA GLY A 12 2.05 -4.25 -2.07
C GLY A 12 1.19 -3.24 -2.80
N ILE A 13 0.85 -2.14 -2.15
CA ILE A 13 0.30 -0.96 -2.84
C ILE A 13 1.43 0.05 -2.97
N ALA A 14 1.72 0.45 -4.20
CA ALA A 14 2.76 1.42 -4.51
C ALA A 14 2.16 2.57 -5.33
N ALA A 15 2.57 3.79 -5.06
CA ALA A 15 2.16 4.96 -5.82
C ALA A 15 3.15 6.10 -5.59
N HIS A 16 3.09 7.12 -6.45
CA HIS A 16 3.74 8.41 -6.14
C HIS A 16 2.96 9.16 -5.05
N ILE A 17 3.58 10.19 -4.46
CA ILE A 17 2.95 11.07 -3.45
C ILE A 17 1.61 11.59 -4.00
N ASP A 18 0.60 11.68 -3.12
CA ASP A 18 -0.75 12.19 -3.42
C ASP A 18 -1.56 11.42 -4.47
N ALA A 19 -1.12 10.22 -4.87
CA ALA A 19 -1.89 9.36 -5.79
C ALA A 19 -3.06 8.61 -5.13
N GLY A 20 -3.23 8.75 -3.80
CA GLY A 20 -4.32 8.09 -3.05
C GLY A 20 -4.02 6.66 -2.59
N LYS A 21 -2.74 6.27 -2.50
CA LYS A 21 -2.30 4.94 -2.06
C LYS A 21 -2.93 4.50 -0.73
N THR A 22 -2.76 5.31 0.32
CA THR A 22 -3.29 5.03 1.66
C THR A 22 -4.81 5.00 1.66
N THR A 23 -5.46 5.86 0.87
CA THR A 23 -6.92 5.83 0.70
C THR A 23 -7.39 4.50 0.10
N VAL A 24 -6.66 3.95 -0.88
CA VAL A 24 -6.96 2.62 -1.45
C VAL A 24 -6.75 1.54 -0.39
N THR A 25 -5.66 1.60 0.38
CA THR A 25 -5.38 0.68 1.50
C THR A 25 -6.56 0.63 2.47
N GLU A 26 -7.04 1.78 2.95
CA GLU A 26 -8.17 1.87 3.88
C GLU A 26 -9.45 1.23 3.33
N ARG A 27 -9.70 1.33 2.02
CA ARG A 27 -10.82 0.65 1.37
C ARG A 27 -10.63 -0.87 1.35
N VAL A 28 -9.42 -1.35 1.08
CA VAL A 28 -9.12 -2.79 1.17
C VAL A 28 -9.38 -3.31 2.58
N LEU A 29 -8.94 -2.60 3.62
CA LEU A 29 -9.18 -2.98 5.02
C LEU A 29 -10.67 -3.06 5.34
N TYR A 30 -11.44 -2.09 4.88
CA TYR A 30 -12.89 -2.07 5.11
C TYR A 30 -13.62 -3.20 4.37
N PHE A 31 -13.37 -3.36 3.07
CA PHE A 31 -14.07 -4.36 2.26
C PHE A 31 -13.71 -5.80 2.64
N THR A 32 -12.51 -6.03 3.17
CA THR A 32 -12.10 -7.34 3.70
C THR A 32 -12.61 -7.62 5.11
N GLY A 33 -13.29 -6.65 5.74
CA GLY A 33 -13.78 -6.75 7.12
C GLY A 33 -12.67 -6.64 8.17
N LYS A 34 -11.45 -6.23 7.78
CA LYS A 34 -10.33 -6.04 8.69
C LYS A 34 -10.51 -4.79 9.56
N SER A 35 -11.15 -3.76 9.03
CA SER A 35 -11.57 -2.57 9.78
C SER A 35 -13.08 -2.39 9.69
N TYR A 36 -13.70 -1.99 10.80
CA TYR A 36 -15.14 -1.71 10.88
C TYR A 36 -15.51 -0.32 10.33
N LYS A 37 -14.52 0.57 10.18
CA LYS A 37 -14.66 1.93 9.66
C LYS A 37 -13.57 2.21 8.64
N ILE A 38 -13.84 3.10 7.69
CA ILE A 38 -12.83 3.60 6.77
C ILE A 38 -12.11 4.76 7.44
N GLY A 39 -10.78 4.68 7.56
CA GLY A 39 -9.96 5.82 7.96
C GLY A 39 -9.82 6.83 6.82
N ALA A 40 -9.62 8.09 7.20
CA ALA A 40 -9.28 9.18 6.29
C ALA A 40 -7.90 9.73 6.66
N VAL A 41 -7.05 9.89 5.65
CA VAL A 41 -5.70 10.44 5.79
C VAL A 41 -5.76 11.88 6.28
N ASP A 42 -6.67 12.68 5.71
CA ASP A 42 -6.89 14.10 6.06
C ASP A 42 -7.30 14.29 7.53
N ASP A 43 -8.00 13.30 8.09
CA ASP A 43 -8.42 13.31 9.50
C ASP A 43 -7.40 12.64 10.43
N GLY A 44 -6.27 12.16 9.91
CA GLY A 44 -5.25 11.41 10.67
C GLY A 44 -5.77 10.08 11.24
N THR A 45 -6.83 9.51 10.64
CA THR A 45 -7.49 8.29 11.14
C THR A 45 -7.18 7.04 10.33
N ALA A 46 -6.27 7.14 9.35
CA ALA A 46 -5.78 6.00 8.57
C ALA A 46 -5.14 4.96 9.51
N VAL A 47 -5.50 3.69 9.34
CA VAL A 47 -5.11 2.61 10.25
C VAL A 47 -3.64 2.26 10.10
N MET A 48 -3.09 2.44 8.89
CA MET A 48 -1.69 2.11 8.59
C MET A 48 -0.70 3.23 8.93
N ASP A 49 -1.15 4.48 8.97
CA ASP A 49 -0.31 5.63 9.33
C ASP A 49 -0.35 5.83 10.85
N TYR A 50 0.43 5.02 11.57
CA TYR A 50 0.42 5.01 13.04
C TYR A 50 1.43 5.98 13.67
N LEU A 51 2.37 6.52 12.89
CA LEU A 51 3.31 7.51 13.39
C LEU A 51 2.63 8.89 13.47
N PRO A 52 2.82 9.66 14.56
CA PRO A 52 2.27 11.02 14.67
C PRO A 52 2.69 11.93 13.51
N GLU A 53 3.90 11.76 12.98
CA GLU A 53 4.43 12.51 11.84
C GLU A 53 3.71 12.17 10.54
N GLU A 54 3.30 10.91 10.34
CA GLU A 54 2.53 10.48 9.18
C GLU A 54 1.14 11.13 9.22
N GLN A 55 0.48 11.09 10.37
CA GLN A 55 -0.85 11.70 10.57
C GLN A 55 -0.83 13.22 10.42
N GLN A 56 0.21 13.90 10.92
CA GLN A 56 0.33 15.36 10.81
C GLN A 56 0.60 15.83 9.39
N ARG A 57 1.30 15.03 8.59
CA ARG A 57 1.76 15.40 7.25
C ARG A 57 0.93 14.79 6.13
N GLY A 58 0.05 13.82 6.43
CA GLY A 58 -0.74 13.11 5.43
C GLY A 58 0.10 12.26 4.48
N ILE A 59 1.27 11.79 4.92
CA ILE A 59 2.18 10.96 4.11
C ILE A 59 2.49 9.65 4.83
N THR A 60 2.70 8.58 4.06
CA THR A 60 3.23 7.31 4.59
C THR A 60 4.75 7.35 4.58
N ILE A 61 5.37 7.14 5.74
CA ILE A 61 6.82 7.15 5.97
C ILE A 61 7.34 5.72 6.14
N THR A 62 6.59 4.88 6.86
CA THR A 62 6.96 3.50 7.16
C THR A 62 6.05 2.50 6.47
N SER A 63 6.59 1.34 6.09
CA SER A 63 5.73 0.27 5.56
C SER A 63 4.95 -0.39 6.69
N ALA A 64 3.64 -0.55 6.50
CA ALA A 64 2.79 -1.30 7.41
C ALA A 64 2.25 -2.56 6.71
N ALA A 65 2.24 -3.68 7.43
CA ALA A 65 1.76 -4.96 6.90
C ALA A 65 0.53 -5.44 7.67
N THR A 66 -0.47 -5.96 6.95
CA THR A 66 -1.64 -6.59 7.57
C THR A 66 -2.15 -7.78 6.77
N THR A 67 -2.84 -8.68 7.46
CA THR A 67 -3.50 -9.82 6.83
C THR A 67 -5.00 -9.55 6.70
N CYS A 68 -5.47 -9.63 5.46
CA CYS A 68 -6.85 -9.41 5.04
C CYS A 68 -7.46 -10.71 4.47
N PRO A 69 -8.56 -11.21 5.05
CA PRO A 69 -9.29 -12.32 4.43
C PRO A 69 -10.08 -11.81 3.22
N TRP A 70 -10.06 -12.55 2.11
CA TRP A 70 -10.88 -12.23 0.94
C TRP A 70 -11.40 -13.50 0.28
N LYS A 71 -12.69 -13.77 0.44
CA LYS A 71 -13.33 -15.03 -0.01
C LYS A 71 -12.52 -16.23 0.53
N ASN A 72 -12.04 -17.11 -0.35
CA ASN A 72 -11.23 -18.28 0.02
C ASN A 72 -9.71 -18.01 -0.03
N HIS A 73 -9.29 -16.74 -0.01
CA HIS A 73 -7.89 -16.32 -0.06
C HIS A 73 -7.48 -15.52 1.17
N VAL A 74 -6.18 -15.52 1.43
CA VAL A 74 -5.54 -14.69 2.45
C VAL A 74 -4.61 -13.73 1.74
N ILE A 75 -4.87 -12.44 1.92
CA ILE A 75 -4.08 -11.37 1.33
C ILE A 75 -3.22 -10.76 2.43
N ASN A 76 -1.90 -10.84 2.31
CA ASN A 76 -0.97 -10.06 3.11
C ASN A 76 -0.67 -8.77 2.35
N LEU A 77 -1.19 -7.67 2.88
CA LEU A 77 -1.09 -6.35 2.28
C LEU A 77 0.06 -5.59 2.93
N ILE A 78 0.97 -5.06 2.13
CA ILE A 78 2.00 -4.10 2.55
C ILE A 78 1.67 -2.74 1.93
N ASP A 79 1.40 -1.75 2.77
CA ASP A 79 1.29 -0.37 2.33
C ASP A 79 2.69 0.26 2.32
N THR A 80 3.12 0.81 1.18
CA THR A 80 4.51 1.30 1.01
C THR A 80 4.59 2.82 1.00
N PRO A 81 5.72 3.43 1.39
CA PRO A 81 5.89 4.88 1.26
C PRO A 81 5.72 5.35 -0.19
N GLY A 82 5.10 6.52 -0.38
CA GLY A 82 4.93 7.11 -1.72
C GLY A 82 5.98 8.18 -2.08
N HIS A 83 6.75 8.62 -1.07
CA HIS A 83 7.73 9.68 -1.20
C HIS A 83 9.07 9.16 -1.74
N VAL A 84 9.69 9.92 -2.64
CA VAL A 84 11.00 9.58 -3.24
C VAL A 84 12.11 9.42 -2.19
N ASP A 85 12.04 10.19 -1.10
CA ASP A 85 12.99 10.10 0.03
C ASP A 85 12.96 8.74 0.74
N PHE A 86 11.90 7.95 0.57
CA PHE A 86 11.74 6.63 1.19
C PHE A 86 11.89 5.48 0.18
N THR A 87 12.59 5.71 -0.93
CA THR A 87 12.81 4.72 -2.00
C THR A 87 13.39 3.39 -1.50
N ILE A 88 14.30 3.42 -0.52
CA ILE A 88 14.91 2.19 0.04
C ILE A 88 13.85 1.28 0.67
N GLU A 89 12.88 1.87 1.37
CA GLU A 89 11.81 1.15 2.04
C GLU A 89 10.83 0.55 1.02
N VAL A 90 10.53 1.30 -0.05
CA VAL A 90 9.74 0.80 -1.19
C VAL A 90 10.43 -0.40 -1.85
N GLU A 91 11.73 -0.30 -2.16
CA GLU A 91 12.48 -1.42 -2.74
C GLU A 91 12.50 -2.65 -1.84
N ARG A 92 12.68 -2.45 -0.52
CA ARG A 92 12.69 -3.54 0.46
C ARG A 92 11.33 -4.26 0.50
N SER A 93 10.24 -3.49 0.52
CA SER A 93 8.89 -4.03 0.52
C SER A 93 8.58 -4.78 -0.79
N LEU A 94 8.95 -4.23 -1.94
CA LEU A 94 8.71 -4.89 -3.24
C LEU A 94 9.44 -6.24 -3.40
N ARG A 95 10.60 -6.44 -2.75
CA ARG A 95 11.35 -7.70 -2.81
C ARG A 95 10.69 -8.89 -2.13
N VAL A 96 9.75 -8.66 -1.21
CA VAL A 96 9.10 -9.73 -0.43
C VAL A 96 7.68 -10.05 -0.93
N LEU A 97 7.23 -9.35 -1.97
CA LEU A 97 5.86 -9.43 -2.47
C LEU A 97 5.75 -10.37 -3.68
N ASP A 98 4.62 -11.07 -3.79
CA ASP A 98 4.29 -11.87 -4.97
C ASP A 98 3.82 -10.97 -6.14
N GLY A 99 3.34 -9.77 -5.82
CA GLY A 99 2.90 -8.77 -6.78
C GLY A 99 2.66 -7.40 -6.16
N ALA A 100 2.50 -6.39 -7.02
CA ALA A 100 2.23 -5.02 -6.60
C ALA A 100 1.04 -4.43 -7.37
N VAL A 101 0.27 -3.59 -6.69
CA VAL A 101 -0.78 -2.76 -7.26
C VAL A 101 -0.23 -1.34 -7.34
N VAL A 102 0.01 -0.86 -8.57
CA VAL A 102 0.48 0.51 -8.79
C VAL A 102 -0.72 1.43 -8.99
N VAL A 103 -0.88 2.41 -8.11
CA VAL A 103 -1.99 3.37 -8.15
C VAL A 103 -1.57 4.61 -8.93
N PHE A 104 -2.41 5.01 -9.89
CA PHE A 104 -2.25 6.22 -10.68
C PHE A 104 -3.38 7.19 -10.39
N CYS A 105 -3.05 8.48 -10.27
CA CYS A 105 -4.06 9.52 -10.13
C CYS A 105 -4.82 9.65 -11.46
N GLY A 106 -6.15 9.49 -11.42
CA GLY A 106 -6.98 9.60 -12.62
C GLY A 106 -6.95 10.99 -13.27
N VAL A 107 -6.67 12.04 -12.50
CA VAL A 107 -6.55 13.42 -13.01
C VAL A 107 -5.14 13.68 -13.55
N GLY A 108 -4.12 13.27 -12.80
CA GLY A 108 -2.71 13.51 -13.16
C GLY A 108 -2.14 12.54 -14.20
N GLY A 109 -2.80 11.41 -14.42
CA GLY A 109 -2.35 10.36 -15.33
C GLY A 109 -0.99 9.77 -14.94
N VAL A 110 -0.19 9.43 -15.96
CA VAL A 110 1.20 9.00 -15.76
C VAL A 110 2.08 10.24 -15.62
N GLN A 111 2.78 10.32 -14.49
CA GLN A 111 3.75 11.38 -14.21
C GLN A 111 5.17 10.81 -14.16
N ALA A 112 6.18 11.68 -14.21
CA ALA A 112 7.59 11.28 -14.10
C ALA A 112 7.86 10.48 -12.81
N GLN A 113 7.22 10.86 -11.70
CA GLN A 113 7.30 10.11 -10.46
C GLN A 113 6.60 8.75 -10.55
N SER A 114 5.44 8.67 -11.22
CA SER A 114 4.73 7.41 -11.43
C SER A 114 5.56 6.42 -12.26
N GLU A 115 6.27 6.91 -13.28
CA GLU A 115 7.20 6.11 -14.08
C GLU A 115 8.37 5.58 -13.23
N THR A 116 8.88 6.39 -12.30
CA THR A 116 9.95 5.99 -11.38
C THR A 116 9.51 4.81 -10.50
N VAL A 117 8.31 4.91 -9.92
CA VAL A 117 7.72 3.82 -9.11
C VAL A 117 7.51 2.56 -9.96
N TRP A 118 7.01 2.71 -11.18
CA TRP A 118 6.82 1.58 -12.10
C TRP A 118 8.14 0.90 -12.45
N ARG A 119 9.18 1.67 -12.80
CA ARG A 119 10.51 1.14 -13.12
C ARG A 119 11.17 0.43 -11.93
N GLN A 120 10.94 0.90 -10.71
CA GLN A 120 11.40 0.23 -9.49
C GLN A 120 10.73 -1.13 -9.32
N ALA A 121 9.42 -1.21 -9.51
CA ALA A 121 8.68 -2.47 -9.46
C ALA A 121 9.11 -3.45 -10.56
N ASP A 122 9.32 -2.96 -11.78
CA ASP A 122 9.72 -3.79 -12.94
C ASP A 122 11.14 -4.35 -12.80
N ARG A 123 12.05 -3.62 -12.13
CA ARG A 123 13.43 -4.10 -11.87
C ARG A 123 13.48 -5.30 -10.91
N LEU A 124 12.44 -5.49 -10.09
CA LEU A 124 12.37 -6.55 -9.08
C LEU A 124 11.59 -7.78 -9.55
N ARG A 125 11.28 -7.83 -10.85
CA ARG A 125 10.50 -8.89 -11.49
C ARG A 125 11.36 -10.04 -12.01
#